data_AF-A0A1J5J800-F1
#
_entry.id   AF-A0A1J5J800-F1
#
_cell.length_a   1.000
_cell.length_b   1.000
_cell.length_c   1.000
_cell.angle_alpha   90.00
_cell.angle_beta   90.00
_cell.angle_gamma   90.00
#
_symmetry.space_group_name_H-M   'P 1'
#
loop_
_entity.id
_entity.type
_entity.pdbx_description
1 polymer ?
#
loop_
_entity_poly.entity_id
_entity_poly.type
_entity_poly.pdbx_seq_one_letter_code
_entity_poly.pdbx_strand_id
1 'polypeptide(L)'
;MINVMSFKISIHDDISIADLVDINKRGGVVLKTPHVGNIYPNNLAMAFLGIPMLFYDRTLGKKDFNFHPHKLIVDGKSEILADPNILTSHSVITHISKGFPYPHAVGTKLVDFHMSVLKRSLPQAHCFTYTEYVQKNKHEVLQILEAVTNLHPNLWTRIVYKTGITTKATARKWGDIVKLGIYGVTNLESGWIIPNPVSILFHGTIDTSKTNVNDAYLLSGPDMYRYINGYQEELNEIYDYLKRVLDWNLPEVMNCHIIPVVYMRFIVENYNKDALDELVVAYLKFISKEDLVRVVAKERLDNNDFKKLISEKSEAKQKILNCISENFTSFSKTVFYDIEDANCFTQYDLLKGGGLYIHPWAIDNKLNDVSKAFIFLRKCYSLVRDQLQEEI
;
A
#
# COMPACT_ATOMS: atom_id res chain seq x y z
N MET A 1 14.35 -36.62 13.82
CA MET A 1 13.70 -35.33 14.15
C MET A 1 12.94 -34.90 12.90
N ILE A 2 11.64 -34.66 12.98
CA ILE A 2 10.87 -34.12 11.85
C ILE A 2 11.29 -32.65 11.74
N ASN A 3 11.99 -32.26 10.67
CA ASN A 3 12.27 -30.86 10.40
C ASN A 3 10.93 -30.15 10.22
N VAL A 4 10.57 -29.28 11.17
CA VAL A 4 9.34 -28.48 11.08
C VAL A 4 9.57 -27.40 10.04
N MET A 5 8.82 -27.47 8.93
CA MET A 5 8.81 -26.44 7.90
C MET A 5 7.99 -25.25 8.38
N SER A 6 8.36 -24.03 7.99
CA SER A 6 7.69 -22.84 8.53
C SER A 6 7.56 -21.70 7.54
N PHE A 7 6.38 -21.08 7.52
CA PHE A 7 6.05 -19.81 6.89
C PHE A 7 6.08 -18.69 7.95
N LYS A 8 7.22 -18.05 8.15
CA LYS A 8 7.40 -17.08 9.24
C LYS A 8 6.96 -15.69 8.80
N ILE A 9 6.02 -15.09 9.51
CA ILE A 9 5.60 -13.71 9.30
C ILE A 9 6.35 -12.83 10.29
N SER A 10 6.91 -11.74 9.78
CA SER A 10 7.58 -10.71 10.58
C SER A 10 7.18 -9.34 10.07
N ILE A 11 7.06 -8.36 10.96
CA ILE A 11 6.77 -6.98 10.60
C ILE A 11 8.04 -6.16 10.80
N HIS A 12 8.47 -5.44 9.77
CA HIS A 12 9.73 -4.69 9.78
C HIS A 12 9.48 -3.23 9.40
N ASP A 13 9.73 -2.32 10.34
CA ASP A 13 9.82 -0.88 10.10
C ASP A 13 11.26 -0.35 10.22
N ASP A 14 12.22 -1.25 10.41
CA ASP A 14 13.65 -0.98 10.59
C ASP A 14 14.47 -1.07 9.29
N ILE A 15 13.78 -1.14 8.14
CA ILE A 15 14.33 -1.18 6.78
C ILE A 15 14.00 0.13 6.03
N SER A 16 14.89 0.57 5.13
CA SER A 16 14.65 1.73 4.26
C SER A 16 13.97 1.33 2.94
N ILE A 17 13.41 2.30 2.21
CA ILE A 17 12.88 2.04 0.87
C ILE A 17 14.02 1.78 -0.13
N ALA A 18 15.17 2.45 0.04
CA ALA A 18 16.36 2.19 -0.75
C ALA A 18 16.78 0.71 -0.70
N ASP A 19 16.82 0.12 0.50
CA ASP A 19 17.16 -1.29 0.69
C ASP A 19 16.20 -2.22 -0.05
N LEU A 20 14.89 -1.93 -0.01
CA LEU A 20 13.86 -2.70 -0.71
C LEU A 20 14.01 -2.60 -2.23
N VAL A 21 14.31 -1.41 -2.75
CA VAL A 21 14.60 -1.21 -4.18
C VAL A 21 15.83 -2.02 -4.60
N ASP A 22 16.87 -2.05 -3.77
CA ASP A 22 18.10 -2.80 -4.05
C ASP A 22 17.94 -4.32 -3.91
N ILE A 23 17.09 -4.80 -3.00
CA ILE A 23 16.67 -6.21 -2.94
C ILE A 23 15.95 -6.60 -4.24
N ASN A 24 14.98 -5.79 -4.68
CA ASN A 24 14.24 -6.04 -5.92
C ASN A 24 15.16 -6.06 -7.16
N LYS A 25 16.09 -5.10 -7.27
CA LYS A 25 17.05 -5.04 -8.39
C LYS A 25 17.98 -6.25 -8.45
N ARG A 26 18.26 -6.89 -7.31
CA ARG A 26 19.06 -8.12 -7.22
C ARG A 26 18.25 -9.40 -7.47
N GLY A 27 16.98 -9.27 -7.84
CA GLY A 27 16.09 -10.40 -8.11
C GLY A 27 15.38 -10.97 -6.86
N GLY A 28 15.43 -10.27 -5.73
CA GLY A 28 14.65 -10.63 -4.55
C GLY A 28 13.15 -10.36 -4.74
N VAL A 29 12.31 -11.01 -3.94
CA VAL A 29 10.85 -10.85 -4.02
C VAL A 29 10.43 -9.64 -3.20
N VAL A 30 10.11 -8.52 -3.87
CA VAL A 30 9.55 -7.31 -3.25
C VAL A 30 8.28 -6.93 -3.99
N LEU A 31 7.16 -6.86 -3.28
CA LEU A 31 5.86 -6.66 -3.90
C LEU A 31 4.98 -5.75 -3.05
N LYS A 32 4.36 -4.76 -3.71
CA LYS A 32 3.33 -3.92 -3.10
C LYS A 32 1.96 -4.37 -3.58
N THR A 33 1.02 -4.60 -2.66
CA THR A 33 -0.33 -5.10 -2.99
C THR A 33 -1.43 -4.07 -2.69
N PRO A 34 -1.54 -2.95 -3.43
CA PRO A 34 -2.66 -2.02 -3.27
C PRO A 34 -3.97 -2.62 -3.80
N HIS A 35 -5.11 -1.98 -3.55
CA HIS A 35 -6.33 -2.29 -4.29
C HIS A 35 -6.42 -1.43 -5.55
N VAL A 36 -7.16 -1.89 -6.55
CA VAL A 36 -7.56 -1.04 -7.67
C VAL A 36 -8.39 0.13 -7.16
N GLY A 37 -8.14 1.34 -7.65
CA GLY A 37 -8.88 2.54 -7.29
C GLY A 37 -8.02 3.80 -7.34
N ASN A 38 -8.25 4.73 -6.41
CA ASN A 38 -7.48 5.95 -6.27
C ASN A 38 -6.16 5.65 -5.53
N ILE A 39 -5.05 5.89 -6.21
CA ILE A 39 -3.70 5.53 -5.76
C ILE A 39 -3.04 6.76 -5.16
N TYR A 40 -2.98 6.79 -3.84
CA TYR A 40 -2.48 7.89 -3.02
C TYR A 40 -0.93 7.93 -2.95
N PRO A 41 -0.32 9.02 -2.46
CA PRO A 41 1.09 9.36 -2.68
C PRO A 41 2.08 8.23 -2.37
N ASN A 42 1.92 7.54 -1.23
CA ASN A 42 2.85 6.47 -0.85
C ASN A 42 2.85 5.28 -1.83
N ASN A 43 1.70 4.93 -2.40
CA ASN A 43 1.62 3.88 -3.43
C ASN A 43 2.20 4.37 -4.76
N LEU A 44 1.97 5.64 -5.12
CA LEU A 44 2.60 6.24 -6.31
C LEU A 44 4.11 6.27 -6.19
N ALA A 45 4.63 6.55 -4.98
CA ALA A 45 6.06 6.51 -4.70
C ALA A 45 6.66 5.12 -4.94
N MET A 46 6.02 4.05 -4.46
CA MET A 46 6.50 2.69 -4.72
C MET A 46 6.53 2.36 -6.21
N ALA A 47 5.45 2.70 -6.93
CA ALA A 47 5.37 2.51 -8.38
C ALA A 47 6.45 3.32 -9.13
N PHE A 48 6.67 4.58 -8.71
CA PHE A 48 7.68 5.47 -9.29
C PHE A 48 9.11 4.94 -9.07
N LEU A 49 9.39 4.35 -7.91
CA LEU A 49 10.69 3.75 -7.56
C LEU A 49 10.92 2.37 -8.19
N GLY A 50 9.99 1.90 -9.04
CA GLY A 50 10.13 0.64 -9.76
C GLY A 50 9.85 -0.62 -8.93
N ILE A 51 9.22 -0.47 -7.75
CA ILE A 51 8.73 -1.62 -7.00
C ILE A 51 7.50 -2.21 -7.72
N PRO A 52 7.47 -3.53 -7.99
CA PRO A 52 6.31 -4.17 -8.59
C PRO A 52 5.04 -3.98 -7.77
N MET A 53 3.93 -3.71 -8.46
CA MET A 53 2.64 -3.40 -7.87
C MET A 53 1.58 -4.40 -8.35
N LEU A 54 1.02 -5.18 -7.41
CA LEU A 54 -0.06 -6.12 -7.65
C LEU A 54 -1.38 -5.59 -7.12
N PHE A 55 -2.23 -5.08 -8.01
CA PHE A 55 -3.49 -4.45 -7.67
C PHE A 55 -4.59 -5.47 -7.42
N TYR A 56 -5.07 -5.54 -6.19
CA TYR A 56 -6.21 -6.37 -5.83
C TYR A 56 -7.52 -5.75 -6.37
N ASP A 57 -8.16 -6.46 -7.30
CA ASP A 57 -9.32 -6.00 -8.07
C ASP A 57 -10.65 -6.60 -7.58
N ARG A 58 -10.63 -7.34 -6.48
CA ARG A 58 -11.78 -8.09 -5.93
C ARG A 58 -12.36 -7.46 -4.67
N THR A 59 -12.50 -6.14 -4.69
CA THR A 59 -13.04 -5.36 -3.58
C THR A 59 -14.44 -4.84 -3.88
N LEU A 60 -15.20 -4.53 -2.83
CA LEU A 60 -16.47 -3.81 -2.97
C LEU A 60 -16.20 -2.34 -2.66
N GLY A 61 -16.60 -1.45 -3.55
CA GLY A 61 -16.36 0.00 -3.37
C GLY A 61 -16.86 0.53 -2.03
N LYS A 62 -18.01 0.09 -1.55
CA LYS A 62 -18.56 0.51 -0.25
C LYS A 62 -17.80 0.02 0.99
N LYS A 63 -16.91 -0.97 0.83
CA LYS A 63 -16.10 -1.54 1.93
C LYS A 63 -14.65 -1.09 1.86
N ASP A 64 -14.24 -0.47 0.76
CA ASP A 64 -12.87 -0.08 0.50
C ASP A 64 -12.71 1.43 0.71
N PHE A 65 -12.59 1.80 1.98
CA PHE A 65 -12.43 3.18 2.43
C PHE A 65 -11.02 3.75 2.19
N ASN A 66 -10.08 2.89 1.77
CA ASN A 66 -8.71 3.33 1.50
C ASN A 66 -8.58 3.78 0.05
N PHE A 67 -9.10 3.00 -0.91
CA PHE A 67 -8.91 3.25 -2.34
C PHE A 67 -10.14 3.79 -3.07
N HIS A 68 -11.34 3.67 -2.47
CA HIS A 68 -12.60 4.17 -3.03
C HIS A 68 -12.76 3.86 -4.53
N PRO A 69 -12.68 2.60 -4.99
CA PRO A 69 -12.63 2.29 -6.43
C PRO A 69 -13.81 2.81 -7.23
N HIS A 70 -14.97 2.96 -6.58
CA HIS A 70 -16.20 3.49 -7.15
C HIS A 70 -16.21 5.01 -7.33
N LYS A 71 -15.17 5.71 -6.86
CA LYS A 71 -15.00 7.17 -6.96
C LYS A 71 -13.82 7.54 -7.84
N LEU A 72 -13.90 8.73 -8.42
CA LEU A 72 -12.78 9.48 -8.98
C LEU A 72 -12.36 10.54 -7.98
N ILE A 73 -11.11 10.49 -7.50
CA ILE A 73 -10.54 11.47 -6.57
C ILE A 73 -9.43 12.24 -7.28
N VAL A 74 -9.61 13.55 -7.42
CA VAL A 74 -8.66 14.45 -8.09
C VAL A 74 -8.60 15.75 -7.30
N ASP A 75 -7.39 16.22 -7.00
CA ASP A 75 -7.16 17.47 -6.28
C ASP A 75 -7.93 17.57 -4.93
N GLY A 76 -8.05 16.44 -4.23
CA GLY A 76 -8.79 16.33 -2.96
C GLY A 76 -10.31 16.43 -3.10
N LYS A 77 -10.86 16.39 -4.31
CA LYS A 77 -12.30 16.34 -4.58
C LYS A 77 -12.68 14.96 -5.07
N SER A 78 -13.91 14.52 -4.77
CA SER A 78 -14.39 13.20 -5.19
C SER A 78 -15.74 13.22 -5.90
N GLU A 79 -15.92 12.33 -6.87
CA GLU A 79 -17.17 12.06 -7.58
C GLU A 79 -17.38 10.55 -7.68
N ILE A 80 -18.59 10.06 -7.40
CA ILE A 80 -18.93 8.63 -7.57
C ILE A 80 -19.07 8.36 -9.06
N LEU A 81 -18.35 7.39 -9.62
CA LEU A 81 -18.46 7.00 -11.03
C LEU A 81 -19.31 5.75 -11.25
N ALA A 82 -19.46 4.89 -10.24
CA ALA A 82 -20.02 3.56 -10.40
C ALA A 82 -20.71 3.06 -9.13
N ASP A 83 -21.47 1.96 -9.24
CA ASP A 83 -22.17 1.36 -8.09
C ASP A 83 -21.16 0.78 -7.08
N PRO A 84 -21.15 1.28 -5.82
CA PRO A 84 -20.24 0.79 -4.79
C PRO A 84 -20.58 -0.60 -4.25
N ASN A 85 -21.74 -1.17 -4.61
CA ASN A 85 -22.19 -2.50 -4.19
C ASN A 85 -21.72 -3.63 -5.12
N ILE A 86 -21.17 -3.29 -6.29
CA ILE A 86 -20.68 -4.24 -7.27
C ILE A 86 -19.17 -4.43 -7.08
N LEU A 87 -18.69 -5.66 -7.26
CA LEU A 87 -17.26 -5.96 -7.22
C LEU A 87 -16.50 -5.09 -8.23
N THR A 88 -15.37 -4.51 -7.84
CA THR A 88 -14.60 -3.54 -8.65
C THR A 88 -14.30 -4.05 -10.06
N SER A 89 -13.97 -5.34 -10.21
CA SER A 89 -13.72 -6.02 -11.48
C SER A 89 -14.93 -6.16 -12.41
N HIS A 90 -16.15 -6.03 -11.90
CA HIS A 90 -17.41 -6.06 -12.66
C HIS A 90 -18.05 -4.68 -12.80
N SER A 91 -17.70 -3.76 -11.91
CA SER A 91 -18.31 -2.44 -11.87
C SER A 91 -17.89 -1.60 -13.07
N VAL A 92 -18.84 -0.86 -13.62
CA VAL A 92 -18.67 -0.02 -14.82
C VAL A 92 -19.01 1.43 -14.52
N ILE A 93 -18.39 2.33 -15.25
CA ILE A 93 -18.69 3.76 -15.17
C ILE A 93 -20.12 4.02 -15.65
N THR A 94 -20.92 4.71 -14.83
CA THR A 94 -22.35 4.94 -15.08
C THR A 94 -22.65 6.28 -15.74
N HIS A 95 -21.73 7.24 -15.68
CA HIS A 95 -21.86 8.56 -16.28
C HIS A 95 -20.48 9.17 -16.54
N ILE A 96 -20.45 10.21 -17.39
CA ILE A 96 -19.23 10.98 -17.63
C ILE A 96 -19.11 12.04 -16.54
N SER A 97 -17.94 12.13 -15.90
CA SER A 97 -17.63 13.19 -14.95
C SER A 97 -17.78 14.57 -15.59
N LYS A 98 -18.49 15.48 -14.92
CA LYS A 98 -18.58 16.88 -15.33
C LYS A 98 -17.48 17.74 -14.70
N GLY A 99 -16.93 17.29 -13.58
CA GLY A 99 -15.96 18.05 -12.78
C GLY A 99 -14.50 17.80 -13.15
N PHE A 100 -14.20 16.73 -13.89
CA PHE A 100 -12.84 16.28 -14.12
C PHE A 100 -12.53 16.08 -15.61
N PRO A 101 -11.36 16.54 -16.09
CA PRO A 101 -11.03 16.58 -17.52
C PRO A 101 -10.58 15.22 -18.09
N TYR A 102 -10.79 14.10 -17.39
CA TYR A 102 -10.31 12.79 -17.83
C TYR A 102 -11.35 12.10 -18.71
N PRO A 103 -11.06 11.88 -20.01
CA PRO A 103 -12.00 11.22 -20.89
C PRO A 103 -12.20 9.77 -20.45
N HIS A 104 -13.45 9.41 -20.19
CA HIS A 104 -13.88 8.05 -19.96
C HIS A 104 -15.28 7.86 -20.56
N ALA A 105 -15.59 6.63 -20.98
CA ALA A 105 -16.87 6.30 -21.57
C ALA A 105 -17.76 5.55 -20.56
N VAL A 106 -19.06 5.84 -20.59
CA VAL A 106 -20.08 5.04 -19.88
C VAL A 106 -19.97 3.58 -20.34
N GLY A 107 -20.03 2.65 -19.38
CA GLY A 107 -19.86 1.21 -19.62
C GLY A 107 -18.42 0.71 -19.56
N THR A 108 -17.42 1.60 -19.47
CA THR A 108 -16.01 1.18 -19.25
C THR A 108 -15.88 0.52 -17.86
N LYS A 109 -15.19 -0.61 -17.75
CA LYS A 109 -14.91 -1.24 -16.46
C LYS A 109 -14.02 -0.34 -15.60
N LEU A 110 -14.32 -0.26 -14.30
CA LEU A 110 -13.52 0.54 -13.37
C LEU A 110 -12.07 0.11 -13.32
N VAL A 111 -11.80 -1.20 -13.34
CA VAL A 111 -10.42 -1.72 -13.35
C VAL A 111 -9.65 -1.18 -14.54
N ASP A 112 -10.23 -1.27 -15.75
CA ASP A 112 -9.57 -0.81 -16.98
C ASP A 112 -9.33 0.70 -16.94
N PHE A 113 -10.30 1.47 -16.43
CA PHE A 113 -10.15 2.91 -16.26
C PHE A 113 -9.02 3.28 -15.28
N HIS A 114 -9.07 2.81 -14.03
CA HIS A 114 -8.06 3.15 -13.02
C HIS A 114 -6.66 2.68 -13.43
N MET A 115 -6.55 1.47 -13.98
CA MET A 115 -5.26 0.89 -14.37
C MET A 115 -4.69 1.58 -15.62
N SER A 116 -5.52 1.95 -16.61
CA SER A 116 -5.04 2.67 -17.79
C SER A 116 -4.53 4.07 -17.44
N VAL A 117 -5.21 4.78 -16.53
CA VAL A 117 -4.76 6.07 -16.03
C VAL A 117 -3.45 5.95 -15.28
N LEU A 118 -3.31 4.96 -14.39
CA LEU A 118 -2.05 4.72 -13.67
C LEU A 118 -0.89 4.42 -14.62
N LYS A 119 -1.11 3.55 -15.62
CA LYS A 119 -0.08 3.23 -16.63
C LYS A 119 0.29 4.46 -17.48
N ARG A 120 -0.66 5.37 -17.71
CA ARG A 120 -0.38 6.64 -18.41
C ARG A 120 0.40 7.63 -17.53
N SER A 121 0.09 7.71 -16.24
CA SER A 121 0.75 8.64 -15.33
C SER A 121 2.13 8.18 -14.87
N LEU A 122 2.36 6.87 -14.83
CA LEU A 122 3.66 6.25 -14.51
C LEU A 122 3.98 5.12 -15.51
N PRO A 123 4.39 5.44 -16.76
CA PRO A 123 4.63 4.44 -17.80
C PRO A 123 5.72 3.42 -17.49
N GLN A 124 6.66 3.78 -16.61
CA GLN A 124 7.75 2.92 -16.15
C GLN A 124 7.32 1.94 -15.04
N ALA A 125 6.13 2.11 -14.46
CA ALA A 125 5.71 1.31 -13.32
C ALA A 125 5.31 -0.11 -13.74
N HIS A 126 5.79 -1.10 -12.99
CA HIS A 126 5.48 -2.52 -13.20
C HIS A 126 4.18 -2.87 -12.47
N CYS A 127 3.04 -2.58 -13.10
CA CYS A 127 1.72 -2.71 -12.53
C CYS A 127 0.88 -3.80 -13.22
N PHE A 128 0.32 -4.71 -12.43
CA PHE A 128 -0.60 -5.74 -12.89
C PHE A 128 -1.68 -6.00 -11.84
N THR A 129 -2.82 -6.55 -12.25
CA THR A 129 -3.96 -6.87 -11.39
C THR A 129 -3.85 -8.27 -10.80
N TYR A 130 -4.58 -8.52 -9.71
CA TYR A 130 -4.64 -9.83 -9.09
C TYR A 130 -5.23 -10.89 -10.02
N THR A 131 -6.23 -10.53 -10.83
CA THR A 131 -6.75 -11.40 -11.89
C THR A 131 -5.68 -11.75 -12.93
N GLU A 132 -4.90 -10.78 -13.43
CA GLU A 132 -3.78 -11.06 -14.34
C GLU A 132 -2.74 -11.98 -13.70
N TYR A 133 -2.39 -11.76 -12.43
CA TYR A 133 -1.43 -12.58 -11.69
C TYR A 133 -1.88 -14.04 -11.56
N VAL A 134 -3.12 -14.29 -11.13
CA VAL A 134 -3.60 -15.67 -10.98
C VAL A 134 -3.84 -16.37 -12.31
N GLN A 135 -4.15 -15.64 -13.39
CA GLN A 135 -4.20 -16.21 -14.75
C GLN A 135 -2.82 -16.60 -15.24
N LYS A 136 -1.81 -15.74 -15.05
CA LYS A 136 -0.42 -16.02 -15.43
C LYS A 136 0.14 -17.25 -14.72
N ASN A 137 -0.25 -17.46 -13.46
CA ASN A 137 0.18 -18.59 -12.62
C ASN A 137 -0.93 -19.64 -12.44
N LYS A 138 -1.81 -19.81 -13.44
CA LYS A 138 -3.05 -20.60 -13.29
C LYS A 138 -2.79 -22.03 -12.82
N HIS A 139 -1.76 -22.69 -13.33
CA HIS A 139 -1.46 -24.07 -12.97
C HIS A 139 -1.07 -24.17 -11.48
N GLU A 140 -0.10 -23.35 -11.07
CA GLU A 140 0.40 -23.26 -9.70
C GLU A 140 -0.69 -22.88 -8.71
N VAL A 141 -1.51 -21.89 -9.07
CA VAL A 141 -2.67 -21.45 -8.28
C VAL A 141 -3.66 -22.58 -8.08
N LEU A 142 -3.99 -23.35 -9.13
CA LEU A 142 -4.95 -24.47 -9.01
C LEU A 142 -4.41 -25.59 -8.11
N GLN A 143 -3.12 -25.94 -8.22
CA GLN A 143 -2.51 -26.94 -7.36
C GLN A 143 -2.57 -26.54 -5.88
N ILE A 144 -2.24 -25.27 -5.57
CA ILE A 144 -2.33 -24.76 -4.20
C ILE A 144 -3.80 -24.76 -3.73
N LEU A 145 -4.73 -24.27 -4.54
CA LEU A 145 -6.15 -24.20 -4.16
C LEU A 145 -6.76 -25.57 -3.90
N GLU A 146 -6.41 -26.58 -4.70
CA GLU A 146 -6.85 -27.96 -4.48
C GLU A 146 -6.31 -28.51 -3.16
N ALA A 147 -5.00 -28.41 -2.95
CA ALA A 147 -4.35 -28.86 -1.73
C ALA A 147 -4.93 -28.18 -0.48
N VAL A 148 -5.07 -26.84 -0.51
CA VAL A 148 -5.65 -26.08 0.60
C VAL A 148 -7.10 -26.46 0.84
N THR A 149 -7.89 -26.71 -0.20
CA THR A 149 -9.29 -27.13 -0.03
C THR A 149 -9.38 -28.48 0.70
N ASN A 150 -8.46 -29.40 0.41
CA ASN A 150 -8.42 -30.70 1.07
C ASN A 150 -8.01 -30.59 2.54
N LEU A 151 -7.09 -29.67 2.88
CA LEU A 151 -6.64 -29.43 4.24
C LEU A 151 -7.66 -28.62 5.07
N HIS A 152 -8.12 -27.49 4.54
CA HIS A 152 -9.06 -26.57 5.19
C HIS A 152 -10.32 -26.36 4.34
N PRO A 153 -11.24 -27.33 4.32
CA PRO A 153 -12.43 -27.28 3.47
C PRO A 153 -13.39 -26.13 3.79
N ASN A 154 -13.28 -25.48 4.95
CA ASN A 154 -14.22 -24.43 5.35
C ASN A 154 -13.80 -23.00 4.91
N LEU A 155 -12.66 -22.83 4.21
CA LEU A 155 -12.17 -21.50 3.84
C LEU A 155 -13.02 -20.79 2.77
N TRP A 156 -13.71 -21.55 1.93
CA TRP A 156 -14.51 -21.01 0.84
C TRP A 156 -15.84 -20.48 1.35
N THR A 157 -15.92 -19.16 1.52
CA THR A 157 -17.06 -18.50 2.17
C THR A 157 -17.84 -17.53 1.28
N ARG A 158 -17.38 -17.29 0.04
CA ARG A 158 -17.89 -16.22 -0.83
C ARG A 158 -17.92 -16.62 -2.30
N ILE A 159 -19.01 -16.25 -2.98
CA ILE A 159 -19.18 -16.37 -4.43
C ILE A 159 -19.41 -14.97 -5.00
N VAL A 160 -18.95 -14.74 -6.23
CA VAL A 160 -19.37 -13.61 -7.07
C VAL A 160 -20.15 -14.12 -8.28
N TYR A 161 -21.26 -13.46 -8.59
CA TYR A 161 -22.08 -13.75 -9.78
C TYR A 161 -21.65 -12.89 -10.97
N LYS A 162 -22.18 -13.18 -12.17
CA LYS A 162 -21.92 -12.40 -13.39
C LYS A 162 -22.26 -10.91 -13.27
N THR A 163 -23.21 -10.58 -12.39
CA THR A 163 -23.58 -9.19 -12.07
C THR A 163 -22.55 -8.46 -11.20
N GLY A 164 -21.53 -9.16 -10.68
CA GLY A 164 -20.58 -8.65 -9.71
C GLY A 164 -21.10 -8.58 -8.28
N ILE A 165 -22.34 -9.02 -8.02
CA ILE A 165 -22.89 -9.16 -6.67
C ILE A 165 -22.18 -10.31 -5.98
N THR A 166 -21.77 -10.10 -4.72
CA THR A 166 -21.16 -11.14 -3.89
C THR A 166 -22.11 -11.62 -2.80
N THR A 167 -22.17 -12.93 -2.57
CA THR A 167 -22.95 -13.55 -1.49
C THR A 167 -22.07 -14.43 -0.62
N LYS A 168 -22.55 -14.68 0.61
CA LYS A 168 -21.96 -15.71 1.48
C LYS A 168 -22.47 -17.08 1.02
N ALA A 169 -21.57 -18.04 0.90
CA ALA A 169 -21.87 -19.42 0.55
C ALA A 169 -20.75 -20.32 1.10
N THR A 170 -20.95 -21.64 1.17
CA THR A 170 -19.90 -22.56 1.64
C THR A 170 -19.72 -23.71 0.67
N ALA A 171 -18.47 -24.02 0.32
CA ALA A 171 -18.11 -25.26 -0.35
C ALA A 171 -16.96 -25.93 0.41
N ARG A 172 -17.05 -27.26 0.55
CA ARG A 172 -16.10 -28.06 1.34
C ARG A 172 -15.29 -29.05 0.51
N LYS A 173 -15.64 -29.24 -0.75
CA LYS A 173 -14.99 -30.23 -1.62
C LYS A 173 -14.51 -29.55 -2.88
N TRP A 174 -13.32 -29.95 -3.33
CA TRP A 174 -12.72 -29.42 -4.55
C TRP A 174 -13.63 -29.56 -5.77
N GLY A 175 -14.31 -30.70 -5.92
CA GLY A 175 -15.27 -30.92 -7.01
C GLY A 175 -16.41 -29.88 -7.05
N ASP A 176 -16.92 -29.45 -5.91
CA ASP A 176 -17.98 -28.43 -5.84
C ASP A 176 -17.45 -27.04 -6.24
N ILE A 177 -16.21 -26.74 -5.87
CA ILE A 177 -15.53 -25.48 -6.22
C ILE A 177 -15.26 -25.43 -7.73
N VAL A 178 -14.73 -26.51 -8.30
CA VAL A 178 -14.44 -26.63 -9.73
C VAL A 178 -15.74 -26.54 -10.56
N LYS A 179 -16.83 -27.17 -10.11
CA LYS A 179 -18.11 -27.16 -10.81
C LYS A 179 -18.67 -25.75 -11.00
N LEU A 180 -18.57 -24.89 -10.00
CA LEU A 180 -18.99 -23.48 -10.12
C LEU A 180 -17.92 -22.61 -10.79
N GLY A 181 -16.65 -22.99 -10.64
CA GLY A 181 -15.49 -22.24 -11.08
C GLY A 181 -14.92 -21.34 -9.99
N ILE A 182 -13.65 -20.98 -10.14
CA ILE A 182 -12.91 -20.07 -9.28
C ILE A 182 -12.79 -18.75 -10.02
N TYR A 183 -13.27 -17.69 -9.39
CA TYR A 183 -13.33 -16.38 -9.99
C TYR A 183 -11.93 -15.89 -10.35
N GLY A 184 -11.77 -15.44 -11.60
CA GLY A 184 -10.52 -14.96 -12.17
C GLY A 184 -9.47 -16.04 -12.42
N VAL A 185 -9.76 -17.35 -12.22
CA VAL A 185 -8.82 -18.46 -12.50
C VAL A 185 -9.40 -19.41 -13.56
N THR A 186 -10.54 -20.02 -13.28
CA THR A 186 -11.23 -20.92 -14.23
C THR A 186 -12.46 -20.28 -14.85
N ASN A 187 -12.98 -19.21 -14.25
CA ASN A 187 -14.09 -18.44 -14.78
C ASN A 187 -13.86 -16.94 -14.50
N LEU A 188 -13.89 -16.12 -15.56
CA LEU A 188 -13.61 -14.67 -15.48
C LEU A 188 -14.84 -13.81 -15.16
N GLU A 189 -16.05 -14.38 -15.16
CA GLU A 189 -17.29 -13.66 -14.94
C GLU A 189 -17.93 -13.95 -13.58
N SER A 190 -17.71 -15.14 -13.03
CA SER A 190 -18.33 -15.59 -11.78
C SER A 190 -17.54 -16.71 -11.13
N GLY A 191 -17.83 -17.01 -9.88
CA GLY A 191 -17.28 -18.19 -9.19
C GLY A 191 -16.93 -17.93 -7.74
N TRP A 192 -16.24 -18.87 -7.14
CA TRP A 192 -15.71 -18.75 -5.78
C TRP A 192 -14.61 -17.69 -5.72
N ILE A 193 -14.70 -16.81 -4.72
CA ILE A 193 -13.63 -15.86 -4.43
C ILE A 193 -12.57 -16.58 -3.60
N ILE A 194 -11.32 -16.48 -4.05
CA ILE A 194 -10.16 -17.06 -3.36
C ILE A 194 -10.07 -16.48 -1.93
N PRO A 195 -9.92 -17.33 -0.89
CA PRO A 195 -9.78 -16.86 0.49
C PRO A 195 -8.55 -15.98 0.68
N ASN A 196 -8.64 -14.97 1.56
CA ASN A 196 -7.55 -14.03 1.82
C ASN A 196 -6.25 -14.71 2.31
N PRO A 197 -6.26 -15.69 3.25
CA PRO A 197 -5.04 -16.36 3.67
C PRO A 197 -4.30 -17.01 2.50
N VAL A 198 -5.03 -17.64 1.59
CA VAL A 198 -4.46 -18.28 0.41
C VAL A 198 -3.90 -17.27 -0.59
N SER A 199 -4.54 -16.10 -0.69
CA SER A 199 -4.03 -15.00 -1.53
C SER A 199 -2.65 -14.51 -1.04
N ILE A 200 -2.49 -14.34 0.28
CA ILE A 200 -1.20 -13.97 0.90
C ILE A 200 -0.15 -15.04 0.63
N LEU A 201 -0.54 -16.31 0.77
CA LEU A 201 0.34 -17.44 0.54
C LEU A 201 0.88 -17.51 -0.89
N PHE A 202 0.10 -17.10 -1.90
CA PHE A 202 0.56 -17.11 -3.30
C PHE A 202 1.78 -16.23 -3.53
N HIS A 203 1.79 -15.01 -2.98
CA HIS A 203 2.90 -14.05 -3.17
C HIS A 203 4.17 -14.53 -2.51
N GLY A 204 4.02 -15.26 -1.41
CA GLY A 204 5.12 -15.96 -0.79
C GLY A 204 5.61 -17.13 -1.63
N THR A 205 4.72 -18.11 -1.86
CA THR A 205 5.08 -19.47 -2.31
C THR A 205 5.42 -19.55 -3.79
N ILE A 206 4.66 -18.86 -4.66
CA ILE A 206 4.86 -18.93 -6.11
C ILE A 206 6.08 -18.12 -6.53
N ASP A 207 6.27 -16.94 -5.95
CA ASP A 207 7.38 -16.06 -6.34
C ASP A 207 8.71 -16.57 -5.78
N THR A 208 8.74 -17.10 -4.54
CA THR A 208 9.95 -17.71 -3.95
C THR A 208 10.35 -19.00 -4.67
N SER A 209 9.40 -19.84 -5.09
CA SER A 209 9.71 -21.08 -5.83
C SER A 209 10.38 -20.81 -7.18
N LYS A 210 10.08 -19.66 -7.81
CA LYS A 210 10.66 -19.25 -9.11
C LYS A 210 12.01 -18.58 -8.99
N THR A 211 12.29 -17.95 -7.86
CA THR A 211 13.50 -17.14 -7.63
C THR A 211 14.54 -17.85 -6.76
N ASN A 212 14.18 -18.99 -6.13
CA ASN A 212 15.04 -19.74 -5.22
C ASN A 212 15.58 -18.86 -4.07
N VAL A 213 14.75 -17.91 -3.61
CA VAL A 213 15.01 -17.10 -2.41
C VAL A 213 14.03 -17.50 -1.32
N ASN A 214 14.41 -17.29 -0.07
CA ASN A 214 13.59 -17.67 1.09
C ASN A 214 12.74 -16.51 1.62
N ASP A 215 13.06 -15.28 1.19
CA ASP A 215 12.51 -14.06 1.75
C ASP A 215 11.59 -13.37 0.74
N ALA A 216 10.38 -13.03 1.17
CA ALA A 216 9.43 -12.22 0.42
C ALA A 216 9.08 -10.97 1.23
N TYR A 217 9.27 -9.79 0.62
CA TYR A 217 8.98 -8.50 1.23
C TYR A 217 7.65 -7.97 0.68
N LEU A 218 6.60 -8.10 1.48
CA LEU A 218 5.26 -7.64 1.12
C LEU A 218 5.01 -6.26 1.73
N LEU A 219 4.99 -5.25 0.87
CA LEU A 219 4.75 -3.88 1.26
C LEU A 219 3.24 -3.70 1.46
N SER A 220 2.85 -3.30 2.66
CA SER A 220 1.45 -3.29 3.09
C SER A 220 0.92 -1.89 3.40
N GLY A 221 -0.39 -1.74 3.24
CA GLY A 221 -1.14 -0.61 3.77
C GLY A 221 -1.43 -0.76 5.28
N PRO A 222 -2.21 0.16 5.87
CA PRO A 222 -2.48 0.19 7.31
C PRO A 222 -3.17 -1.06 7.87
N ASP A 223 -3.92 -1.80 7.05
CA ASP A 223 -4.78 -2.87 7.54
C ASP A 223 -4.09 -4.23 7.64
N MET A 224 -3.17 -4.54 6.71
CA MET A 224 -2.58 -5.90 6.64
C MET A 224 -1.81 -6.25 7.90
N TYR A 225 -0.93 -5.36 8.37
CA TYR A 225 -0.11 -5.64 9.55
C TYR A 225 -0.94 -5.77 10.84
N ARG A 226 -2.20 -5.29 10.86
CA ARG A 226 -3.10 -5.43 12.01
C ARG A 226 -3.66 -6.84 12.17
N TYR A 227 -3.92 -7.54 11.06
CA TYR A 227 -4.53 -8.88 11.10
C TYR A 227 -3.57 -10.01 10.73
N ILE A 228 -2.44 -9.72 10.08
CA ILE A 228 -1.58 -10.75 9.48
C ILE A 228 -1.07 -11.78 10.49
N ASN A 229 -0.76 -11.34 11.72
CA ASN A 229 -0.31 -12.24 12.79
C ASN A 229 -1.39 -13.25 13.19
N GLY A 230 -2.67 -12.94 12.98
CA GLY A 230 -3.78 -13.86 13.19
C GLY A 230 -3.83 -15.02 12.19
N TYR A 231 -3.06 -14.95 11.10
CA TYR A 231 -2.93 -16.02 10.11
C TYR A 231 -1.65 -16.84 10.26
N GLN A 232 -0.78 -16.54 11.22
CA GLN A 232 0.55 -17.19 11.35
C GLN A 232 0.46 -18.71 11.48
N GLU A 233 -0.41 -19.23 12.34
CA GLU A 233 -0.57 -20.68 12.54
C GLU A 233 -1.18 -21.36 11.30
N GLU A 234 -2.25 -20.79 10.76
CA GLU A 234 -2.93 -21.29 9.56
C GLU A 234 -1.99 -21.29 8.33
N LEU A 235 -1.21 -20.24 8.12
CA LEU A 235 -0.26 -20.15 7.01
C LEU A 235 0.92 -21.13 7.16
N ASN A 236 1.40 -21.35 8.39
CA ASN A 236 2.41 -22.38 8.68
C ASN A 236 1.90 -23.78 8.32
N GLU A 237 0.70 -24.12 8.80
CA GLU A 237 0.09 -25.43 8.56
C GLU A 237 -0.12 -25.67 7.06
N ILE A 238 -0.67 -24.67 6.36
CA ILE A 238 -0.84 -24.76 4.92
C ILE A 238 0.50 -24.93 4.21
N TYR A 239 1.52 -24.14 4.55
CA TYR A 239 2.81 -24.18 3.87
C TYR A 239 3.52 -25.53 4.06
N ASP A 240 3.54 -26.06 5.29
CA ASP A 240 4.09 -27.38 5.61
C ASP A 240 3.35 -28.50 4.85
N TYR A 241 2.02 -28.38 4.70
CA TYR A 241 1.25 -29.30 3.88
C TYR A 241 1.63 -29.19 2.40
N LEU A 242 1.68 -27.98 1.83
CA LEU A 242 2.04 -27.75 0.44
C LEU A 242 3.42 -28.32 0.10
N LYS A 243 4.42 -28.11 0.96
CA LYS A 243 5.78 -28.64 0.75
C LYS A 243 5.83 -30.17 0.71
N ARG A 244 4.91 -30.86 1.39
CA ARG A 244 4.81 -32.33 1.40
C ARG A 244 4.07 -32.89 0.19
N VAL A 245 3.08 -32.16 -0.33
CA VAL A 245 2.19 -32.67 -1.40
C VAL A 245 2.52 -32.13 -2.79
N LEU A 246 3.20 -30.99 -2.88
CA LEU A 246 3.66 -30.43 -4.14
C LEU A 246 5.10 -30.84 -4.39
N ASP A 247 5.37 -31.33 -5.59
CA ASP A 247 6.73 -31.61 -6.08
C ASP A 247 7.44 -30.31 -6.51
N TRP A 248 7.48 -29.33 -5.61
CA TRP A 248 8.06 -28.01 -5.85
C TRP A 248 9.31 -27.82 -4.99
N ASN A 249 10.28 -27.08 -5.54
CA ASN A 249 11.44 -26.62 -4.80
C ASN A 249 11.09 -25.42 -3.90
N LEU A 250 10.25 -25.66 -2.89
CA LEU A 250 9.95 -24.70 -1.84
C LEU A 250 11.01 -24.75 -0.74
N PRO A 251 11.41 -23.61 -0.15
CA PRO A 251 12.38 -23.59 0.93
C PRO A 251 11.84 -24.24 2.22
N GLU A 252 12.73 -24.72 3.09
CA GLU A 252 12.33 -25.27 4.40
C GLU A 252 11.70 -24.19 5.29
N VAL A 253 12.24 -22.98 5.20
CA VAL A 253 11.74 -21.79 5.89
C VAL A 253 11.50 -20.72 4.87
N MET A 254 10.25 -20.26 4.78
CA MET A 254 9.88 -19.08 4.04
C MET A 254 9.69 -17.93 5.03
N ASN A 255 10.37 -16.81 4.80
CA ASN A 255 10.20 -15.59 5.58
C ASN A 255 9.35 -14.58 4.79
N CYS A 256 8.19 -14.25 5.33
CA CYS A 256 7.29 -13.23 4.84
C CYS A 256 7.47 -11.96 5.68
N HIS A 257 8.19 -10.98 5.12
CA HIS A 257 8.44 -9.69 5.75
C HIS A 257 7.35 -8.70 5.34
N ILE A 258 6.51 -8.30 6.28
CA ILE A 258 5.47 -7.30 6.09
C ILE A 258 6.06 -5.93 6.39
N ILE A 259 6.10 -5.08 5.36
CA ILE A 259 6.67 -3.74 5.47
C ILE A 259 5.55 -2.70 5.51
N PRO A 260 5.40 -1.89 6.58
CA PRO A 260 4.31 -0.93 6.74
C PRO A 260 4.60 0.36 5.95
N VAL A 261 4.54 0.30 4.63
CA VAL A 261 4.77 1.48 3.76
C VAL A 261 3.67 2.53 3.84
N VAL A 262 2.67 2.32 4.70
CA VAL A 262 1.80 3.41 5.17
C VAL A 262 2.59 4.52 5.87
N TYR A 263 3.81 4.26 6.36
CA TYR A 263 4.67 5.30 6.93
C TYR A 263 5.48 6.07 5.89
N MET A 264 5.56 5.58 4.65
CA MET A 264 6.23 6.31 3.59
C MET A 264 5.48 7.62 3.33
N ARG A 265 6.18 8.73 3.51
CA ARG A 265 5.68 10.12 3.45
C ARG A 265 6.71 10.98 2.73
N PHE A 266 6.52 12.29 2.76
CA PHE A 266 7.42 13.26 2.10
C PHE A 266 7.42 13.05 0.59
N ILE A 267 6.22 13.05 0.04
CA ILE A 267 5.92 12.87 -1.37
C ILE A 267 5.03 14.04 -1.76
N VAL A 268 5.40 14.74 -2.83
CA VAL A 268 4.68 15.91 -3.34
C VAL A 268 4.72 15.91 -4.86
N GLU A 269 3.94 16.79 -5.48
CA GLU A 269 4.13 17.13 -6.88
C GLU A 269 5.47 17.85 -7.07
N ASN A 270 6.14 17.64 -8.20
CA ASN A 270 7.51 18.14 -8.40
C ASN A 270 7.64 19.66 -8.26
N TYR A 271 6.59 20.44 -8.58
CA TYR A 271 6.63 21.89 -8.41
C TYR A 271 6.63 22.34 -6.93
N ASN A 272 6.28 21.46 -5.98
CA ASN A 272 6.40 21.69 -4.54
C ASN A 272 7.69 21.11 -3.95
N LYS A 273 8.65 20.70 -4.78
CA LYS A 273 9.91 20.11 -4.35
C LYS A 273 10.64 20.99 -3.34
N ASP A 274 10.84 22.26 -3.67
CA ASP A 274 11.66 23.16 -2.85
C ASP A 274 11.03 23.38 -1.46
N ALA A 275 9.69 23.48 -1.39
CA ALA A 275 8.96 23.57 -0.13
C ALA A 275 9.13 22.30 0.73
N LEU A 276 9.09 21.12 0.10
CA LEU A 276 9.33 19.87 0.83
C LEU A 276 10.78 19.76 1.32
N ASP A 277 11.75 20.14 0.49
CA ASP A 277 13.17 20.15 0.85
C ASP A 277 13.41 21.09 2.04
N GLU A 278 12.83 22.29 2.03
CA GLU A 278 12.90 23.22 3.15
C GLU A 278 12.29 22.64 4.44
N LEU A 279 11.10 22.03 4.34
CA LEU A 279 10.44 21.40 5.48
C LEU A 279 11.31 20.31 6.13
N VAL A 280 11.90 19.44 5.30
CA VAL A 280 12.76 18.35 5.79
C VAL A 280 14.05 18.89 6.38
N VAL A 281 14.70 19.88 5.75
CA VAL A 281 15.90 20.53 6.31
C VAL A 281 15.59 21.17 7.66
N ALA A 282 14.48 21.88 7.80
CA ALA A 282 14.06 22.48 9.05
C ALA A 282 13.79 21.41 10.14
N TYR A 283 13.15 20.31 9.78
CA TYR A 283 12.93 19.15 10.67
C TYR A 283 14.24 18.52 11.17
N LEU A 284 15.18 18.24 10.26
CA LEU A 284 16.47 17.64 10.62
C LEU A 284 17.28 18.58 11.54
N LYS A 285 17.20 19.89 11.28
CA LYS A 285 17.81 20.90 12.15
C LYS A 285 17.14 20.91 13.53
N PHE A 286 15.82 20.79 13.62
CA PHE A 286 15.10 20.69 14.89
C PHE A 286 15.52 19.46 15.71
N ILE A 287 15.57 18.27 15.10
CA ILE A 287 15.93 17.03 15.80
C ILE A 287 17.38 17.04 16.27
N SER A 288 18.32 17.46 15.43
CA SER A 288 19.73 17.57 15.84
C SER A 288 19.92 18.48 17.06
N LYS A 289 19.12 19.56 17.17
CA LYS A 289 19.12 20.43 18.36
C LYS A 289 18.39 19.82 19.54
N GLU A 290 17.32 19.08 19.32
CA GLU A 290 16.62 18.36 20.39
C GLU A 290 17.52 17.34 21.08
N ASP A 291 18.29 16.57 20.33
CA ASP A 291 19.21 15.58 20.89
C ASP A 291 20.33 16.25 21.70
N LEU A 292 20.91 17.34 21.19
CA LEU A 292 21.90 18.13 21.92
C LEU A 292 21.33 18.72 23.23
N VAL A 293 20.11 19.28 23.19
CA VAL A 293 19.44 19.80 24.40
C VAL A 293 19.27 18.70 25.45
N ARG A 294 18.93 17.47 25.05
CA ARG A 294 18.80 16.33 25.99
C ARG A 294 20.13 15.93 26.62
N VAL A 295 21.22 15.93 25.85
CA VAL A 295 22.58 15.63 26.35
C VAL A 295 23.04 16.71 27.33
N VAL A 296 22.98 17.98 26.94
CA VAL A 296 23.41 19.12 27.76
C VAL A 296 22.61 19.22 29.07
N ALA A 297 21.29 18.99 29.02
CA ALA A 297 20.43 18.96 30.22
C ALA A 297 20.83 17.86 31.20
N LYS A 298 21.27 16.70 30.70
CA LYS A 298 21.73 15.57 31.54
C LYS A 298 23.08 15.87 32.19
N GLU A 299 23.95 16.57 31.50
CA GLU A 299 25.33 16.85 31.93
C GLU A 299 25.47 18.09 32.83
N ARG A 300 24.39 18.87 33.05
CA ARG A 300 24.38 20.11 33.86
C ARG A 300 25.45 21.14 33.41
N LEU A 301 25.67 21.23 32.10
CA LEU A 301 26.60 22.19 31.49
C LEU A 301 26.12 23.66 31.65
N ASP A 302 26.99 24.61 31.30
CA ASP A 302 26.78 26.06 31.45
C ASP A 302 25.39 26.54 30.95
N ASN A 303 24.76 27.39 31.75
CA ASN A 303 23.43 27.97 31.51
C ASN A 303 23.36 28.76 30.18
N ASN A 304 24.46 29.35 29.73
CA ASN A 304 24.46 30.16 28.49
C ASN A 304 24.35 29.30 27.23
N ASP A 305 25.10 28.21 27.14
CA ASP A 305 25.05 27.29 26.00
C ASP A 305 23.69 26.59 25.91
N PHE A 306 23.13 26.20 27.06
CA PHE A 306 21.80 25.62 27.12
C PHE A 306 20.71 26.58 26.60
N LYS A 307 20.75 27.86 27.01
CA LYS A 307 19.82 28.89 26.50
C LYS A 307 19.95 29.09 25.00
N LYS A 308 21.18 29.15 24.47
CA LYS A 308 21.44 29.28 23.03
C LYS A 308 20.83 28.11 22.26
N LEU A 309 21.04 26.87 22.71
CA LEU A 309 20.47 25.68 22.07
C LEU A 309 18.93 25.67 22.08
N ILE A 310 18.30 26.13 23.17
CA ILE A 310 16.85 26.28 23.24
C ILE A 310 16.34 27.31 22.22
N SER A 311 17.03 28.45 22.07
CA SER A 311 16.69 29.47 21.06
C SER A 311 16.77 28.88 19.65
N GLU A 312 17.88 28.22 19.31
CA GLU A 312 18.09 27.61 18.00
C GLU A 312 17.06 26.50 17.69
N LYS A 313 16.70 25.68 18.70
CA LYS A 313 15.62 24.68 18.58
C LYS A 313 14.27 25.35 18.30
N SER A 314 13.97 26.44 19.00
CA SER A 314 12.72 27.19 18.84
C SER A 314 12.62 27.84 17.47
N GLU A 315 13.72 28.44 16.99
CA GLU A 315 13.82 28.99 15.63
C GLU A 315 13.61 27.92 14.56
N ALA A 316 14.23 26.75 14.71
CA ALA A 316 14.02 25.62 13.77
C ALA A 316 12.56 25.17 13.75
N LYS A 317 11.91 25.07 14.92
CA LYS A 317 10.47 24.76 15.00
C LYS A 317 9.61 25.84 14.35
N GLN A 318 9.93 27.11 14.53
CA GLN A 318 9.19 28.20 13.89
C GLN A 318 9.30 28.14 12.36
N LYS A 319 10.46 27.80 11.82
CA LYS A 319 10.63 27.57 10.37
C LYS A 319 9.75 26.45 9.85
N ILE A 320 9.62 25.36 10.59
CA ILE A 320 8.70 24.26 10.26
C ILE A 320 7.26 24.77 10.18
N LEU A 321 6.81 25.54 11.18
CA LEU A 321 5.45 26.09 11.22
C LEU A 321 5.19 27.06 10.05
N ASN A 322 6.14 27.96 9.77
CA ASN A 322 6.04 28.91 8.65
C ASN A 322 5.95 28.17 7.30
N CYS A 323 6.86 27.22 7.06
CA CYS A 323 6.87 26.42 5.83
C CYS A 323 5.55 25.66 5.62
N ILE A 324 5.01 25.08 6.70
CA ILE A 324 3.70 24.40 6.65
C ILE A 324 2.57 25.40 6.35
N SER A 325 2.57 26.57 6.98
CA SER A 325 1.55 27.61 6.76
C SER A 325 1.52 28.10 5.31
N GLU A 326 2.70 28.43 4.78
CA GLU A 326 2.86 28.92 3.40
C GLU A 326 2.44 27.88 2.34
N ASN A 327 2.57 26.59 2.66
CA ASN A 327 2.28 25.48 1.74
C ASN A 327 1.07 24.62 2.17
N PHE A 328 0.21 25.16 3.04
CA PHE A 328 -0.81 24.40 3.76
C PHE A 328 -1.70 23.56 2.83
N THR A 329 -2.27 24.19 1.80
CA THR A 329 -3.17 23.53 0.84
C THR A 329 -2.48 22.37 0.11
N SER A 330 -1.24 22.55 -0.36
CA SER A 330 -0.52 21.50 -1.08
C SER A 330 -0.17 20.34 -0.14
N PHE A 331 0.41 20.64 1.02
CA PHE A 331 0.78 19.61 1.99
C PHE A 331 -0.42 18.85 2.55
N SER A 332 -1.59 19.49 2.64
CA SER A 332 -2.83 18.84 3.08
C SER A 332 -3.22 17.63 2.21
N LYS A 333 -2.88 17.65 0.92
CA LYS A 333 -3.26 16.61 -0.05
C LYS A 333 -2.16 15.59 -0.30
N THR A 334 -0.92 15.91 0.05
CA THR A 334 0.27 15.17 -0.38
C THR A 334 1.04 14.57 0.79
N VAL A 335 1.34 15.36 1.83
CA VAL A 335 2.10 14.93 3.01
C VAL A 335 1.17 14.54 4.16
N PHE A 336 0.19 15.38 4.46
CA PHE A 336 -0.70 15.25 5.62
C PHE A 336 -2.12 14.80 5.24
N TYR A 337 -2.27 14.15 4.10
CA TYR A 337 -3.55 13.65 3.62
C TYR A 337 -4.18 12.62 4.56
N ASP A 338 -5.50 12.61 4.57
CA ASP A 338 -6.31 11.53 5.11
C ASP A 338 -7.01 10.79 3.97
N ILE A 339 -6.82 9.48 3.92
CA ILE A 339 -7.40 8.63 2.87
C ILE A 339 -8.92 8.44 3.07
N GLU A 340 -9.40 8.54 4.31
CA GLU A 340 -10.82 8.34 4.62
C GLU A 340 -11.67 9.51 4.08
N ASP A 341 -11.12 10.72 4.10
CA ASP A 341 -11.78 11.95 3.67
C ASP A 341 -11.71 12.21 2.16
N ALA A 342 -11.06 11.32 1.39
CA ALA A 342 -10.77 11.53 -0.02
C ALA A 342 -10.00 12.84 -0.33
N ASN A 343 -9.39 13.46 0.68
CA ASN A 343 -8.57 14.67 0.54
C ASN A 343 -7.12 14.27 0.24
N CYS A 344 -6.88 13.67 -0.92
CA CYS A 344 -5.56 13.21 -1.31
C CYS A 344 -5.24 13.48 -2.78
N PHE A 345 -3.94 13.63 -3.03
CA PHE A 345 -3.31 13.58 -4.35
C PHE A 345 -3.30 12.15 -4.87
N THR A 346 -3.62 11.94 -6.15
CA THR A 346 -3.72 10.61 -6.75
C THR A 346 -3.02 10.48 -8.09
N GLN A 347 -3.09 9.30 -8.72
CA GLN A 347 -2.55 9.06 -10.07
C GLN A 347 -3.16 9.99 -11.13
N TYR A 348 -4.36 10.50 -10.88
CA TYR A 348 -5.06 11.41 -11.78
C TYR A 348 -4.33 12.76 -11.82
N ASP A 349 -3.96 13.29 -10.67
CA ASP A 349 -3.28 14.57 -10.55
C ASP A 349 -1.93 14.60 -11.28
N LEU A 350 -1.19 13.47 -11.30
CA LEU A 350 0.06 13.33 -12.07
C LEU A 350 -0.09 13.63 -13.56
N LEU A 351 -1.27 13.39 -14.14
CA LEU A 351 -1.51 13.67 -15.57
C LEU A 351 -1.56 15.17 -15.91
N LYS A 352 -1.64 16.06 -14.91
CA LYS A 352 -1.64 17.52 -15.11
C LYS A 352 -0.26 18.10 -15.45
N GLY A 353 0.79 17.27 -15.45
CA GLY A 353 2.13 17.65 -15.92
C GLY A 353 3.12 18.06 -14.82
N GLY A 354 2.80 17.79 -13.55
CA GLY A 354 3.66 18.12 -12.41
C GLY A 354 4.72 17.07 -12.07
N GLY A 355 4.51 15.78 -12.39
CA GLY A 355 5.40 14.71 -11.94
C GLY A 355 5.39 14.49 -10.42
N LEU A 356 6.08 13.44 -9.97
CA LEU A 356 6.17 13.07 -8.57
C LEU A 356 7.57 13.38 -8.02
N TYR A 357 7.65 14.05 -6.88
CA TYR A 357 8.88 14.19 -6.11
C TYR A 357 8.76 13.45 -4.78
N ILE A 358 9.81 12.70 -4.46
CA ILE A 358 9.95 11.95 -3.20
C ILE A 358 11.26 12.44 -2.58
N HIS A 359 11.20 12.96 -1.36
CA HIS A 359 12.40 13.50 -0.73
C HIS A 359 13.42 12.39 -0.46
N PRO A 360 14.71 12.51 -0.88
CA PRO A 360 15.72 11.45 -0.74
C PRO A 360 15.88 10.92 0.69
N TRP A 361 15.87 11.81 1.68
CA TRP A 361 15.92 11.42 3.11
C TRP A 361 14.86 10.36 3.48
N ALA A 362 13.64 10.45 2.95
CA ALA A 362 12.58 9.48 3.24
C ALA A 362 12.78 8.12 2.54
N ILE A 363 13.57 8.09 1.47
CA ILE A 363 13.93 6.86 0.75
C ILE A 363 15.07 6.14 1.49
N ASP A 364 16.08 6.89 1.93
CA ASP A 364 17.34 6.36 2.46
C ASP A 364 17.26 6.01 3.96
N ASN A 365 16.31 6.58 4.70
CA ASN A 365 16.17 6.32 6.13
C ASN A 365 15.17 5.19 6.41
N LYS A 366 15.31 4.57 7.58
CA LYS A 366 14.41 3.52 8.06
C LYS A 366 12.99 4.05 8.20
N LEU A 367 12.01 3.22 7.86
CA LEU A 367 10.60 3.61 7.91
C LEU A 367 10.14 4.09 9.28
N ASN A 368 10.69 3.55 10.37
CA ASN A 368 10.39 3.99 11.73
C ASN A 368 10.84 5.43 12.01
N ASP A 369 11.95 5.88 11.43
CA ASP A 369 12.44 7.25 11.58
C ASP A 369 11.63 8.22 10.71
N VAL A 370 11.27 7.80 9.49
CA VAL A 370 10.32 8.52 8.62
C VAL A 370 8.96 8.67 9.31
N SER A 371 8.48 7.63 9.98
CA SER A 371 7.22 7.64 10.75
C SER A 371 7.27 8.62 11.92
N LYS A 372 8.34 8.61 12.73
CA LYS A 372 8.53 9.57 13.83
C LYS A 372 8.54 11.01 13.33
N ALA A 373 9.22 11.27 12.22
CA ALA A 373 9.25 12.58 11.58
C ALA A 373 7.84 13.02 11.17
N PHE A 374 7.11 12.16 10.48
CA PHE A 374 5.74 12.44 10.08
C PHE A 374 4.82 12.71 11.27
N ILE A 375 4.90 11.93 12.35
CA ILE A 375 4.08 12.14 13.56
C ILE A 375 4.34 13.51 14.18
N PHE A 376 5.62 13.92 14.28
CA PHE A 376 5.97 15.23 14.79
C PHE A 376 5.44 16.36 13.88
N LEU A 377 5.66 16.24 12.58
CA LEU A 377 5.23 17.26 11.62
C LEU A 377 3.71 17.35 11.50
N ARG A 378 3.00 16.23 11.62
CA ARG A 378 1.53 16.21 11.65
C ARG A 378 0.99 17.02 12.83
N LYS A 379 1.64 16.98 14.00
CA LYS A 379 1.28 17.83 15.15
C LYS A 379 1.48 19.31 14.82
N CYS A 380 2.58 19.66 14.15
CA CYS A 380 2.83 21.03 13.71
C CYS A 380 1.77 21.48 12.70
N TYR A 381 1.41 20.62 11.75
CA TYR A 381 0.35 20.87 10.79
C TYR A 381 -1.02 21.09 11.44
N SER A 382 -1.37 20.31 12.47
CA SER A 382 -2.60 20.54 13.24
C SER A 382 -2.60 21.91 13.92
N LEU A 383 -1.49 22.33 14.53
CA LEU A 383 -1.39 23.66 15.14
C LEU A 383 -1.61 24.78 14.12
N VAL A 384 -0.99 24.68 12.94
CA VAL A 384 -1.18 25.67 11.85
C VAL A 384 -2.63 25.67 11.36
N ARG A 385 -3.23 24.49 11.16
CA ARG A 385 -4.64 24.38 10.75
C ARG A 385 -5.55 25.09 11.75
N ASP A 386 -5.36 24.86 13.04
CA ASP A 386 -6.22 25.41 14.08
C ASP A 386 -6.07 26.95 14.13
N GLN A 387 -4.86 27.49 13.94
CA GLN A 387 -4.61 28.94 13.79
C GLN A 387 -5.31 29.54 12.58
N LEU A 388 -5.24 28.90 11.42
CA LEU A 388 -5.91 29.36 10.20
C LEU A 388 -7.44 29.32 10.30
N GLN A 389 -7.99 28.46 11.15
CA GLN A 389 -9.43 28.40 11.40
C GLN A 389 -9.94 29.50 12.33
N GLU A 390 -9.10 30.05 13.20
CA GLU A 390 -9.46 31.19 14.07
C GLU A 390 -9.51 32.53 13.32
N GLU A 391 -8.88 32.62 12.14
CA GLU A 391 -8.84 33.83 11.30
C GLU A 391 -10.05 33.98 10.35
N ILE A 392 -10.89 32.93 10.25
CA ILE A 392 -12.10 32.88 9.39
C ILE A 392 -13.35 33.09 10.26
#